data_AF-A0A3D9E069-F1
#
_entry.id   AF-A0A3D9E069-F1
#
_cell.length_a   1.000
_cell.length_b   1.000
_cell.length_c   1.000
_cell.angle_alpha   90.00
_cell.angle_beta   90.00
_cell.angle_gamma   90.00
#
_symmetry.space_group_name_H-M   'P 1'
#
loop_
_entity.id
_entity.type
_entity.pdbx_description
1 polymer ?
#
loop_
_entity_poly.entity_id
_entity_poly.type
_entity_poly.pdbx_seq_one_letter_code
_entity_poly.pdbx_strand_id
1 'polypeptide(L)'
;MTNEEFVELACPHSWFLVADDLHLQAVELRQRFGRGHLTHIDHRSKIKVSWDNANRSTFLLASFALENSIKAFLVYENPGWISNGTLAKNLRSHELTDLAKMSTNIPYKEKGKKTLRAFEEGNESWARYPCALKKEDSAQPLILNEELWDRYEHLMAAYGRRLIHLLSTPWKGPHGFRARYEIKGNYLGASR
;
A
#
# COMPACT_ATOMS: atom_id res chain seq x y z
N MET A 1 3.79 9.43 -26.14
CA MET A 1 3.63 9.91 -24.76
C MET A 1 4.44 11.19 -24.61
N THR A 2 3.77 12.33 -24.41
CA THR A 2 4.41 13.60 -24.06
C THR A 2 4.74 13.64 -22.57
N ASN A 3 5.47 14.67 -22.13
CA ASN A 3 5.75 14.87 -20.71
C ASN A 3 4.47 15.19 -19.92
N GLU A 4 3.51 15.87 -20.53
CA GLU A 4 2.21 16.20 -19.95
C GLU A 4 1.35 14.94 -19.79
N GLU A 5 1.28 14.09 -20.83
CA GLU A 5 0.57 12.79 -20.76
C GLU A 5 1.17 11.89 -19.67
N PHE A 6 2.49 11.90 -19.50
CA PHE A 6 3.14 11.17 -18.40
C PHE A 6 2.73 11.73 -17.02
N VAL A 7 2.69 13.06 -16.88
CA VAL A 7 2.29 13.73 -15.63
C VAL A 7 0.85 13.43 -15.27
N GLU A 8 -0.07 13.38 -16.25
CA GLU A 8 -1.46 12.97 -16.05
C GLU A 8 -1.55 11.54 -15.47
N LEU A 9 -0.79 10.61 -16.04
CA LEU A 9 -0.76 9.21 -15.57
C LEU A 9 -0.08 9.04 -14.21
N ALA A 10 0.88 9.91 -13.87
CA ALA A 10 1.66 9.81 -12.65
C ALA A 10 1.20 10.78 -11.54
N CYS A 11 0.15 11.58 -11.76
CA CYS A 11 -0.28 12.59 -10.81
C CYS A 11 -0.79 11.97 -9.49
N PRO A 12 -0.85 12.73 -8.38
CA PRO A 12 -1.23 12.20 -7.07
C PRO A 12 -2.58 11.46 -7.05
N HIS A 13 -3.53 11.90 -7.88
CA HIS A 13 -4.83 11.26 -8.01
C HIS A 13 -4.74 9.87 -8.65
N SER A 14 -3.88 9.68 -9.65
CA SER A 14 -3.67 8.38 -10.29
C SER A 14 -3.12 7.35 -9.29
N TRP A 15 -2.16 7.75 -8.43
CA TRP A 15 -1.67 6.90 -7.33
C TRP A 15 -2.76 6.58 -6.30
N PHE A 16 -3.60 7.56 -5.96
CA PHE A 16 -4.74 7.38 -5.08
C PHE A 16 -5.75 6.36 -5.63
N LEU A 17 -6.08 6.43 -6.93
CA LEU A 17 -6.99 5.46 -7.56
C LEU A 17 -6.43 4.05 -7.57
N VAL A 18 -5.14 3.88 -7.87
CA VAL A 18 -4.48 2.57 -7.81
C VAL A 18 -4.48 2.03 -6.38
N ALA A 19 -4.22 2.89 -5.39
CA ALA A 19 -4.30 2.48 -3.99
C ALA A 19 -5.70 2.00 -3.59
N ASP A 20 -6.74 2.66 -4.11
CA ASP A 20 -8.13 2.35 -3.80
C ASP A 20 -8.58 1.02 -4.40
N ASP A 21 -8.27 0.80 -5.68
CA ASP A 21 -8.54 -0.47 -6.35
C ASP A 21 -7.89 -1.64 -5.60
N LEU A 22 -6.60 -1.53 -5.28
CA LEU A 22 -5.87 -2.56 -4.53
C LEU A 22 -6.42 -2.78 -3.13
N HIS A 23 -6.83 -1.71 -2.43
CA HIS A 23 -7.43 -1.80 -1.11
C HIS A 23 -8.79 -2.51 -1.17
N LEU A 24 -9.66 -2.13 -2.10
CA LEU A 24 -10.96 -2.74 -2.28
C LEU A 24 -10.82 -4.24 -2.56
N GLN A 25 -9.91 -4.62 -3.46
CA GLN A 25 -9.63 -6.03 -3.77
C GLN A 25 -9.08 -6.79 -2.55
N ALA A 26 -8.23 -6.15 -1.73
CA ALA A 26 -7.75 -6.76 -0.49
C ALA A 26 -8.91 -7.01 0.50
N VAL A 27 -9.81 -6.05 0.67
CA VAL A 27 -10.99 -6.18 1.54
C VAL A 27 -11.93 -7.28 1.06
N GLU A 28 -12.19 -7.36 -0.25
CA GLU A 28 -13.03 -8.41 -0.83
C GLU A 28 -12.43 -9.82 -0.63
N LEU A 29 -11.11 -9.97 -0.77
CA LEU A 29 -10.44 -11.24 -0.49
C LEU A 29 -10.46 -11.57 1.00
N ARG A 30 -10.31 -10.58 1.88
CA ARG A 30 -10.38 -10.76 3.33
C ARG A 30 -11.72 -11.36 3.77
N GLN A 31 -12.82 -10.95 3.16
CA GLN A 31 -14.16 -11.50 3.44
C GLN A 31 -14.31 -13.00 3.12
N ARG A 32 -13.36 -13.58 2.38
CA ARG A 32 -13.32 -15.01 2.06
C ARG A 32 -12.48 -15.82 3.04
N PHE A 33 -11.85 -15.19 4.03
CA PHE A 33 -11.09 -15.91 5.05
C PHE A 33 -11.98 -16.96 5.75
N GLY A 34 -11.38 -18.09 6.09
CA GLY A 34 -12.06 -19.26 6.66
C GLY A 34 -12.68 -20.19 5.63
N ARG A 35 -12.83 -19.78 4.36
CA ARG A 35 -13.46 -20.62 3.31
C ARG A 35 -12.48 -21.62 2.68
N GLY A 36 -11.18 -21.45 2.85
CA GLY A 36 -10.17 -22.33 2.30
C GLY A 36 -8.91 -22.33 3.15
N HIS A 37 -8.40 -23.51 3.48
CA HIS A 37 -7.19 -23.66 4.26
C HIS A 37 -6.22 -24.59 3.56
N LEU A 38 -4.94 -24.23 3.61
CA LEU A 38 -3.85 -25.13 3.26
C LEU A 38 -3.15 -25.55 4.54
N THR A 39 -3.00 -26.85 4.72
CA THR A 39 -2.26 -27.42 5.85
C THR A 39 -0.99 -28.08 5.34
N HIS A 40 0.15 -27.64 5.85
CA HIS A 40 1.41 -28.35 5.75
C HIS A 40 1.63 -29.25 6.96
N ILE A 41 1.99 -30.51 6.73
CA ILE A 41 2.31 -31.50 7.76
C ILE A 41 3.76 -31.93 7.55
N ASP A 42 4.63 -31.55 8.47
CA ASP A 42 6.01 -32.04 8.47
C ASP A 42 6.08 -33.40 9.18
N HIS A 43 6.35 -34.45 8.41
CA HIS A 43 6.43 -35.81 8.95
C HIS A 43 7.65 -36.06 9.87
N ARG A 44 8.69 -35.22 9.78
CA ARG A 44 9.92 -35.31 10.60
C ARG A 44 9.69 -34.70 11.98
N SER A 45 9.21 -33.46 12.02
CA SER A 45 8.97 -32.74 13.28
C SER A 45 7.58 -32.98 13.88
N LYS A 46 6.66 -33.61 13.13
CA LYS A 46 5.22 -33.76 13.45
C LYS A 46 4.50 -32.41 13.62
N ILE A 47 5.11 -31.31 13.19
CA ILE A 47 4.50 -29.99 13.22
C ILE A 47 3.47 -29.86 12.09
N LYS A 48 2.30 -29.34 12.45
CA LYS A 48 1.22 -29.01 11.52
C LYS A 48 1.05 -27.50 11.49
N VAL A 49 1.17 -26.90 10.32
CA VAL A 49 0.94 -25.45 10.12
C VAL A 49 -0.20 -25.31 9.12
N SER A 50 -1.20 -24.50 9.45
CA SER A 50 -2.34 -24.23 8.57
C SER A 50 -2.48 -22.74 8.36
N TRP A 51 -2.77 -22.33 7.13
CA TRP A 51 -3.04 -20.94 6.79
C TRP A 51 -4.21 -20.85 5.83
N ASP A 52 -4.87 -19.70 5.83
CA ASP A 52 -5.91 -19.37 4.86
C ASP A 52 -5.29 -19.22 3.46
N ASN A 53 -5.93 -19.78 2.44
CA ASN A 53 -5.41 -19.73 1.08
C ASN A 53 -5.47 -18.33 0.46
N ALA A 54 -6.31 -17.43 0.98
CA ALA A 54 -6.37 -16.02 0.59
C ALA A 54 -5.38 -15.14 1.38
N ASN A 55 -4.71 -15.66 2.41
CA ASN A 55 -3.81 -14.89 3.29
C ASN A 55 -2.74 -14.14 2.51
N ARG A 56 -2.01 -14.85 1.63
CA ARG A 56 -0.90 -14.27 0.87
C ARG A 56 -1.37 -13.18 -0.10
N SER A 57 -2.40 -13.46 -0.90
CA SER A 57 -2.90 -12.50 -1.89
C SER A 57 -3.47 -11.25 -1.22
N THR A 58 -4.22 -11.42 -0.13
CA THR A 58 -4.76 -10.31 0.66
C THR A 58 -3.64 -9.44 1.22
N PHE A 59 -2.60 -10.05 1.77
CA PHE A 59 -1.44 -9.34 2.29
C PHE A 59 -0.72 -8.52 1.21
N LEU A 60 -0.46 -9.11 0.05
CA LEU A 60 0.23 -8.43 -1.06
C LEU A 60 -0.57 -7.23 -1.58
N LEU A 61 -1.86 -7.39 -1.81
CA LEU A 61 -2.73 -6.29 -2.25
C LEU A 61 -2.76 -5.16 -1.22
N ALA A 62 -2.85 -5.51 0.07
CA ALA A 62 -2.78 -4.54 1.16
C ALA A 62 -1.44 -3.80 1.22
N SER A 63 -0.31 -4.51 1.06
CA SER A 63 1.04 -3.90 0.97
C SER A 63 1.13 -2.91 -0.20
N PHE A 64 0.64 -3.29 -1.39
CA PHE A 64 0.66 -2.42 -2.55
C PHE A 64 -0.29 -1.22 -2.42
N ALA A 65 -1.44 -1.39 -1.77
CA ALA A 65 -2.35 -0.29 -1.46
C ALA A 65 -1.70 0.75 -0.53
N LEU A 66 -0.98 0.30 0.51
CA LEU A 66 -0.19 1.17 1.39
C LEU A 66 0.89 1.91 0.61
N GLU A 67 1.66 1.20 -0.20
CA GLU A 67 2.74 1.79 -1.02
C GLU A 67 2.19 2.90 -1.92
N ASN A 68 1.13 2.62 -2.69
CA ASN A 68 0.55 3.59 -3.62
C ASN A 68 -0.09 4.78 -2.88
N SER A 69 -0.71 4.56 -1.72
CA SER A 69 -1.23 5.67 -0.88
C SER A 69 -0.09 6.58 -0.40
N ILE A 70 1.02 6.00 0.07
CA ILE A 70 2.20 6.76 0.50
C ILE A 70 2.79 7.54 -0.68
N LYS A 71 2.89 6.92 -1.86
CA LYS A 71 3.39 7.57 -3.08
C LYS A 71 2.48 8.71 -3.54
N ALA A 72 1.16 8.60 -3.37
CA ALA A 72 0.23 9.70 -3.64
C ALA A 72 0.57 10.95 -2.81
N PHE A 73 0.87 10.80 -1.52
CA PHE A 73 1.33 11.91 -0.68
C PHE A 73 2.65 12.50 -1.17
N LEU A 74 3.61 11.65 -1.50
CA LEU A 74 4.94 12.08 -1.93
C LEU A 74 4.90 12.86 -3.25
N VAL A 75 4.11 12.42 -4.23
CA VAL A 75 3.93 13.15 -5.49
C VAL A 75 3.16 14.45 -5.26
N TYR A 76 2.19 14.46 -4.34
CA TYR A 76 1.48 15.69 -4.00
C TYR A 76 2.43 16.76 -3.46
N GLU A 77 3.36 16.37 -2.58
CA GLU A 77 4.35 17.24 -1.96
C GLU A 77 5.53 17.58 -2.88
N ASN A 78 5.86 16.69 -3.80
CA ASN A 78 7.04 16.81 -4.67
C ASN A 78 6.67 16.64 -6.15
N PRO A 79 5.98 17.61 -6.77
CA PRO A 79 5.52 17.49 -8.17
C PRO A 79 6.63 17.18 -9.18
N GLY A 80 7.86 17.66 -8.93
CA GLY A 80 9.01 17.38 -9.78
C GLY A 80 9.40 15.90 -9.86
N TRP A 81 8.91 15.04 -8.95
CA TRP A 81 9.24 13.62 -8.92
C TRP A 81 8.61 12.79 -10.04
N ILE A 82 7.70 13.40 -10.80
CA ILE A 82 7.05 12.79 -11.96
C ILE A 82 7.27 13.62 -13.23
N SER A 83 8.40 14.33 -13.29
CA SER A 83 8.72 15.20 -14.43
C SER A 83 9.56 14.48 -15.49
N ASN A 84 9.46 14.99 -16.72
CA ASN A 84 10.30 14.61 -17.85
C ASN A 84 10.23 13.10 -18.21
N GLY A 85 9.03 12.51 -18.12
CA GLY A 85 8.81 11.11 -18.50
C GLY A 85 9.45 10.10 -17.54
N THR A 86 9.86 10.50 -16.33
CA THR A 86 10.54 9.63 -15.39
C THR A 86 10.03 9.79 -13.96
N LEU A 87 10.13 8.71 -13.17
CA LEU A 87 9.91 8.75 -11.73
C LEU A 87 11.24 8.99 -11.00
N ALA A 88 11.23 9.92 -10.04
CA ALA A 88 12.38 10.17 -9.18
C ALA A 88 12.84 8.88 -8.48
N LYS A 89 14.15 8.77 -8.22
CA LYS A 89 14.76 7.60 -7.56
C LYS A 89 14.05 7.25 -6.25
N ASN A 90 13.74 8.25 -5.43
CA ASN A 90 13.09 8.05 -4.14
C ASN A 90 11.70 7.43 -4.26
N LEU A 91 10.92 7.83 -5.29
CA LEU A 91 9.59 7.32 -5.54
C LEU A 91 9.59 5.85 -6.03
N ARG A 92 10.74 5.35 -6.51
CA ARG A 92 10.91 3.96 -6.95
C ARG A 92 11.24 2.99 -5.80
N SER A 93 11.45 3.47 -4.58
CA SER A 93 11.58 2.58 -3.42
C SER A 93 10.29 1.81 -3.15
N HIS A 94 10.42 0.66 -2.50
CA HIS A 94 9.34 -0.18 -1.99
C HIS A 94 9.33 -0.26 -0.45
N GLU A 95 10.26 0.44 0.21
CA GLU A 95 10.38 0.50 1.66
C GLU A 95 9.32 1.47 2.21
N LEU A 96 8.17 0.92 2.62
CA LEU A 96 7.03 1.66 3.15
C LEU A 96 7.43 2.61 4.28
N THR A 97 8.28 2.15 5.19
CA THR A 97 8.67 2.94 6.36
C THR A 97 9.55 4.12 6.00
N ASP A 98 10.42 3.98 5.00
CA ASP A 98 11.29 5.05 4.53
C ASP A 98 10.52 6.03 3.64
N LEU A 99 9.70 5.54 2.72
CA LEU A 99 8.78 6.38 1.94
C LEU A 99 7.89 7.23 2.86
N ALA A 100 7.30 6.63 3.91
CA ALA A 100 6.43 7.35 4.82
C ALA A 100 7.15 8.46 5.60
N LYS A 101 8.44 8.29 5.93
CA LYS A 101 9.23 9.34 6.61
C LYS A 101 9.36 10.59 5.75
N MET A 102 9.46 10.44 4.44
CA MET A 102 9.68 11.54 3.48
C MET A 102 8.47 12.46 3.32
N SER A 103 7.26 12.02 3.68
CA SER A 103 6.05 12.83 3.53
C SER A 103 5.69 13.57 4.81
N THR A 104 5.38 14.87 4.75
CA THR A 104 4.87 15.63 5.90
C THR A 104 3.35 15.49 6.09
N ASN A 105 2.65 15.05 5.05
CA ASN A 105 1.20 14.98 5.01
C ASN A 105 0.60 13.66 5.52
N ILE A 106 1.41 12.62 5.70
CA ILE A 106 0.93 11.32 6.18
C ILE A 106 0.42 11.42 7.63
N PRO A 107 -0.87 11.10 7.89
CA PRO A 107 -1.40 11.06 9.23
C PRO A 107 -0.85 9.85 9.99
N TYR A 108 -0.79 9.94 11.31
CA TYR A 108 -0.36 8.85 12.19
C TYR A 108 1.04 8.28 11.91
N LYS A 109 1.96 9.03 11.28
CA LYS A 109 3.30 8.55 10.86
C LYS A 109 4.01 7.67 11.92
N GLU A 110 4.14 8.14 13.16
CA GLU A 110 4.80 7.37 14.23
C GLU A 110 3.97 6.18 14.72
N LYS A 111 2.64 6.34 14.86
CA LYS A 111 1.75 5.27 15.31
C LYS A 111 1.62 4.15 14.26
N GLY A 112 1.62 4.50 12.98
CA GLY A 112 1.50 3.58 11.85
C GLY A 112 2.79 2.86 11.49
N LYS A 113 3.95 3.33 11.95
CA LYS A 113 5.27 2.77 11.62
C LYS A 113 5.38 1.26 11.87
N LYS A 114 4.81 0.75 12.97
CA LYS A 114 4.82 -0.68 13.27
C LYS A 114 4.02 -1.49 12.25
N THR A 115 2.86 -0.99 11.84
CA THR A 115 2.03 -1.62 10.80
C THR A 115 2.76 -1.60 9.46
N LEU A 116 3.30 -0.44 9.05
CA LEU A 116 4.06 -0.33 7.80
C LEU A 116 5.24 -1.31 7.75
N ARG A 117 5.99 -1.41 8.85
CA ARG A 117 7.11 -2.36 8.96
C ARG A 117 6.64 -3.81 8.81
N ALA A 118 5.53 -4.19 9.42
CA ALA A 118 5.00 -5.55 9.28
C ALA A 118 4.66 -5.89 7.82
N PHE A 119 4.04 -4.94 7.07
CA PHE A 119 3.73 -5.12 5.65
C PHE A 119 4.97 -5.10 4.74
N GLU A 120 5.98 -4.30 5.08
CA GLU A 120 7.28 -4.25 4.42
C GLU A 120 8.02 -5.59 4.57
N GLU A 121 8.21 -6.06 5.80
CA GLU A 121 8.89 -7.33 6.12
C GLU A 121 8.19 -8.53 5.48
N GLY A 122 6.84 -8.57 5.50
CA GLY A 122 6.09 -9.65 4.86
C GLY A 122 6.23 -9.65 3.33
N ASN A 123 6.24 -8.47 2.71
CA ASN A 123 6.39 -8.33 1.26
C ASN A 123 7.79 -8.72 0.77
N GLU A 124 8.83 -8.46 1.56
CA GLU A 124 10.21 -8.86 1.23
C GLU A 124 10.54 -10.32 1.56
N SER A 125 9.61 -11.03 2.20
CA SER A 125 9.78 -12.43 2.60
C SER A 125 8.72 -13.35 2.01
N TRP A 126 7.85 -13.88 2.88
CA TRP A 126 6.95 -15.00 2.63
C TRP A 126 5.74 -14.64 1.75
N ALA A 127 5.42 -13.35 1.60
CA ALA A 127 4.28 -12.91 0.81
C ALA A 127 4.60 -12.95 -0.68
N ARG A 128 5.77 -12.42 -1.08
CA ARG A 128 6.19 -12.35 -2.50
C ARG A 128 6.89 -13.61 -2.99
N TYR A 129 7.64 -14.26 -2.11
CA TYR A 129 8.46 -15.42 -2.42
C TYR A 129 8.11 -16.59 -1.48
N PRO A 130 8.46 -17.84 -1.83
CA PRO A 130 8.31 -18.96 -0.89
C PRO A 130 9.22 -18.84 0.35
N CYS A 131 10.24 -17.99 0.30
CA CYS A 131 11.19 -17.70 1.38
C CYS A 131 11.72 -16.27 1.22
N ALA A 132 12.41 -15.72 2.22
CA ALA A 132 13.08 -14.43 2.04
C ALA A 132 14.26 -14.53 1.07
N LEU A 133 14.79 -13.37 0.67
CA LEU A 133 15.97 -13.29 -0.22
C LEU A 133 17.23 -13.89 0.40
N LYS A 134 17.29 -13.95 1.73
CA LYS A 134 18.35 -14.62 2.48
C LYS A 134 17.75 -15.67 3.42
N LYS A 135 18.51 -16.72 3.69
CA LYS A 135 18.04 -17.82 4.54
C LYS A 135 17.78 -17.37 5.97
N GLU A 136 18.55 -16.40 6.46
CA GLU A 136 18.46 -15.86 7.82
C GLU A 136 17.18 -15.04 8.04
N ASP A 137 16.67 -14.44 6.96
CA ASP A 137 15.48 -13.58 6.98
C ASP A 137 14.19 -14.37 6.66
N SER A 138 14.32 -15.67 6.38
CA SER A 138 13.19 -16.51 6.00
C SER A 138 12.32 -16.84 7.20
N ALA A 139 11.15 -16.21 7.27
CA ALA A 139 10.12 -16.48 8.27
C ALA A 139 9.04 -17.41 7.73
N GLN A 140 8.38 -18.14 8.65
CA GLN A 140 7.09 -18.77 8.32
C GLN A 140 6.08 -17.67 7.96
N PRO A 141 5.14 -17.94 7.04
CA PRO A 141 4.10 -16.98 6.69
C PRO A 141 3.43 -16.41 7.95
N LEU A 142 3.55 -15.10 8.13
CA LEU A 142 2.77 -14.42 9.15
C LEU A 142 1.30 -14.59 8.78
N ILE A 143 0.52 -15.09 9.72
CA ILE A 143 -0.94 -15.06 9.59
C ILE A 143 -1.31 -13.59 9.68
N LEU A 144 -1.96 -13.07 8.64
CA LEU A 144 -2.59 -11.75 8.67
C LEU A 144 -3.74 -11.85 9.67
N ASN A 145 -3.43 -11.71 10.95
CA ASN A 145 -4.40 -11.82 12.02
C ASN A 145 -5.32 -10.59 12.04
N GLU A 146 -6.40 -10.66 12.81
CA GLU A 146 -7.36 -9.56 12.92
C GLU A 146 -6.70 -8.27 13.41
N GLU A 147 -5.80 -8.34 14.38
CA GLU A 147 -5.14 -7.14 14.92
C GLU A 147 -4.32 -6.38 13.85
N LEU A 148 -3.54 -7.07 13.03
CA LEU A 148 -2.75 -6.46 11.98
C LEU A 148 -3.67 -5.91 10.87
N TRP A 149 -4.74 -6.63 10.56
CA TRP A 149 -5.74 -6.21 9.57
C TRP A 149 -6.49 -4.95 10.01
N ASP A 150 -6.99 -4.90 11.24
CA ASP A 150 -7.67 -3.74 11.81
C ASP A 150 -6.74 -2.52 11.78
N ARG A 151 -5.46 -2.69 12.13
CA ARG A 151 -4.47 -1.61 12.07
C ARG A 151 -4.24 -1.13 10.64
N TYR A 152 -4.26 -2.03 9.66
CA TYR A 152 -4.19 -1.67 8.24
C TYR A 152 -5.41 -0.87 7.80
N GLU A 153 -6.63 -1.34 8.08
CA GLU A 153 -7.86 -0.64 7.70
C GLU A 153 -7.95 0.76 8.32
N HIS A 154 -7.57 0.89 9.60
CA HIS A 154 -7.49 2.19 10.26
C HIS A 154 -6.50 3.14 9.58
N LEU A 155 -5.33 2.64 9.14
CA LEU A 155 -4.36 3.46 8.41
C LEU A 155 -4.88 3.85 7.03
N MET A 156 -5.46 2.91 6.28
CA MET A 156 -6.03 3.19 4.96
C MET A 156 -7.13 4.25 5.05
N ALA A 157 -8.04 4.12 6.00
CA ALA A 157 -9.11 5.10 6.20
C ALA A 157 -8.57 6.48 6.61
N ALA A 158 -7.50 6.52 7.40
CA ALA A 158 -6.81 7.77 7.73
C ALA A 158 -6.15 8.41 6.49
N TYR A 159 -5.48 7.59 5.67
CA TYR A 159 -4.83 8.04 4.44
C TYR A 159 -5.87 8.55 3.44
N GLY A 160 -6.97 7.82 3.26
CA GLY A 160 -8.12 8.21 2.43
C GLY A 160 -8.67 9.57 2.81
N ARG A 161 -9.04 9.78 4.08
CA ARG A 161 -9.55 11.09 4.55
C ARG A 161 -8.58 12.24 4.23
N ARG A 162 -7.28 12.03 4.44
CA ARG A 162 -6.27 13.06 4.18
C ARG A 162 -6.07 13.31 2.69
N LEU A 163 -5.93 12.26 1.88
CA LEU A 163 -5.75 12.37 0.43
C LEU A 163 -6.96 13.02 -0.23
N ILE A 164 -8.18 12.60 0.12
CA ILE A 164 -9.41 13.21 -0.39
C ILE A 164 -9.44 14.72 -0.12
N HIS A 165 -9.02 15.14 1.08
CA HIS A 165 -8.91 16.57 1.41
C HIS A 165 -7.86 17.29 0.55
N LEU A 166 -6.65 16.74 0.45
CA LEU A 166 -5.56 17.32 -0.34
C LEU A 166 -5.91 17.42 -1.82
N LEU A 167 -6.44 16.35 -2.42
CA LEU A 167 -6.80 16.28 -3.84
C LEU A 167 -7.99 17.16 -4.22
N SER A 168 -8.82 17.54 -3.23
CA SER A 168 -9.88 18.53 -3.45
C SER A 168 -9.38 19.98 -3.52
N THR A 169 -8.10 20.21 -3.20
CA THR A 169 -7.43 21.51 -3.32
C THR A 169 -6.70 21.61 -4.66
N PRO A 170 -6.63 22.78 -5.32
CA PRO A 170 -5.84 22.94 -6.54
C PRO A 170 -4.37 22.55 -6.34
N TRP A 171 -3.95 21.50 -7.03
CA TRP A 171 -2.59 21.01 -7.06
C TRP A 171 -1.85 21.53 -8.31
N LYS A 172 -0.58 21.92 -8.13
CA LYS A 172 0.28 22.43 -9.21
C LYS A 172 1.34 21.36 -9.52
N GLY A 173 1.16 20.71 -10.65
CA GLY A 173 2.10 19.74 -11.22
C GLY A 173 3.28 20.39 -11.93
N PRO A 174 4.26 19.58 -12.37
CA PRO A 174 5.31 20.05 -13.29
C PRO A 174 4.72 20.39 -14.67
N HIS A 175 5.51 21.05 -15.52
CA HIS A 175 5.13 21.36 -16.91
C HIS A 175 3.84 22.16 -17.06
N GLY A 176 3.49 22.95 -16.04
CA GLY A 176 2.28 23.77 -16.04
C GLY A 176 1.00 23.00 -15.76
N PHE A 177 1.05 21.67 -15.56
CA PHE A 177 -0.11 20.86 -15.22
C PHE A 177 -0.75 21.34 -13.92
N ARG A 178 -2.09 21.44 -13.90
CA ARG A 178 -2.86 21.82 -12.73
C ARG A 178 -4.13 21.01 -12.68
N ALA A 179 -4.46 20.50 -11.50
CA ALA A 179 -5.67 19.72 -11.31
C ALA A 179 -6.29 19.97 -9.94
N ARG A 180 -7.59 19.75 -9.85
CA ARG A 180 -8.34 19.57 -8.62
C ARG A 180 -9.36 18.47 -8.87
N TYR A 181 -9.70 17.70 -7.85
CA TYR A 181 -10.57 16.54 -7.99
C TYR A 181 -11.80 16.66 -7.10
N GLU A 182 -12.97 16.36 -7.66
CA GLU A 182 -14.19 16.16 -6.89
C GLU A 182 -14.33 14.66 -6.63
N ILE A 183 -14.22 14.26 -5.36
CA ILE A 183 -14.24 12.86 -4.93
C ILE A 183 -15.45 12.68 -4.02
N LYS A 184 -16.36 11.78 -4.41
CA LYS A 184 -17.60 11.46 -3.68
C LYS A 184 -17.73 9.94 -3.53
N GLY A 185 -18.03 9.46 -2.32
CA GLY A 185 -18.20 8.04 -2.05
C GLY A 185 -17.24 7.52 -0.98
N ASN A 186 -16.97 6.21 -1.00
CA ASN A 186 -16.06 5.56 -0.07
C ASN A 186 -14.78 5.15 -0.80
N TYR A 187 -13.65 5.70 -0.36
CA TYR A 187 -12.33 5.41 -0.91
C TYR A 187 -11.35 5.12 0.22
N LEU A 188 -10.54 4.07 0.09
CA LEU A 188 -9.57 3.61 1.08
C LEU A 188 -10.21 3.35 2.46
N GLY A 189 -11.50 3.04 2.52
CA GLY A 189 -12.25 2.91 3.78
C GLY A 189 -12.65 4.25 4.43
N ALA A 190 -12.51 5.36 3.72
CA ALA A 190 -12.96 6.69 4.15
C ALA A 190 -14.15 7.17 3.31
N SER A 191 -15.21 7.61 3.98
CA SER A 191 -16.37 8.23 3.32
C SER A 191 -16.27 9.75 3.29
N ARG A 192 -16.66 10.37 2.16
CA ARG A 192 -16.91 11.82 2.04
C ARG A 192 -18.13 12.09 1.17
#